data_AF-A0ABD3V7Z5-F1
#
_entry.id   AF-A0ABD3V7Z5-F1
#
_cell.length_a   1.000
_cell.length_b   1.000
_cell.length_c   1.000
_cell.angle_alpha   90.00
_cell.angle_beta   90.00
_cell.angle_gamma   90.00
#
_symmetry.space_group_name_H-M   'P 1'
#
loop_
_entity.id
_entity.type
_entity.pdbx_description
1 polymer ?
#
loop_
_entity_poly.entity_id
_entity_poly.type
_entity_poly.pdbx_seq_one_letter_code
_entity_poly.pdbx_strand_id
1 'polypeptide(L)' 'TNWCGVGDVAKNATDYGTSVGTDKCCQEHDGCEIFITARDTKYGLTNYALYTV' A
#
# COMPACT_ATOMS: atom_id res chain seq x y z
N THR A 1 3.52 -10.58 -2.15
CA THR A 1 2.77 -10.88 -3.38
C THR A 1 3.07 -9.76 -4.35
N ASN A 2 2.28 -9.48 -5.38
CA ASN A 2 2.61 -8.36 -6.27
C ASN A 2 2.19 -7.01 -5.67
N TRP A 3 1.20 -6.99 -4.77
CA TRP A 3 0.69 -5.79 -4.10
C TRP A 3 1.06 -5.69 -2.62
N CYS A 4 1.34 -6.79 -1.92
CA CYS A 4 1.69 -6.71 -0.50
C CYS A 4 3.17 -6.35 -0.31
N GLY A 5 3.45 -5.14 0.18
CA GLY A 5 4.79 -4.65 0.48
C GLY A 5 4.82 -3.14 0.78
N VAL A 6 6.01 -2.53 0.70
CA VAL A 6 6.14 -1.07 0.65
C VAL A 6 5.88 -0.65 -0.79
N GLY A 7 4.66 -0.20 -1.07
CA GLY A 7 4.13 -0.09 -2.43
C GLY A 7 3.94 -1.47 -3.07
N ASP A 8 3.87 -1.49 -4.40
CA ASP A 8 3.65 -2.71 -5.18
C ASP A 8 4.73 -2.91 -6.27
N VAL A 9 4.76 -4.13 -6.82
CA VAL A 9 5.58 -4.51 -7.98
C VAL A 9 4.71 -5.00 -9.14
N ALA A 10 3.40 -4.69 -9.10
CA ALA A 10 2.44 -5.15 -10.07
C ALA A 10 2.60 -4.37 -11.40
N LYS A 11 2.60 -5.09 -12.53
CA LYS A 11 2.74 -4.45 -13.86
C LYS A 11 1.44 -3.82 -14.36
N ASN A 12 0.31 -4.22 -13.79
CA ASN A 12 -1.02 -3.72 -14.09
C ASN A 12 -2.00 -4.09 -12.96
N ALA A 13 -3.20 -3.53 -13.00
CA ALA A 13 -4.24 -3.71 -11.98
C ALA A 13 -4.67 -5.17 -11.72
N THR A 14 -4.37 -6.11 -12.60
CA THR A 14 -4.74 -7.53 -12.44
C THR A 14 -3.53 -8.45 -12.30
N ASP A 15 -2.32 -7.89 -12.20
CA ASP A 15 -1.08 -8.64 -12.03
C ASP A 15 -0.96 -9.12 -10.57
N TYR A 16 -1.67 -10.20 -10.25
CA TYR A 16 -1.67 -10.82 -8.93
C TYR A 16 -0.62 -11.95 -8.84
N GLY A 17 -0.03 -12.11 -7.66
CA GLY A 17 0.82 -13.24 -7.30
C GLY A 17 0.03 -14.51 -7.00
N THR A 18 0.73 -15.55 -6.52
CA THR A 18 0.14 -16.87 -6.22
C THR A 18 -1.00 -16.84 -5.20
N SER A 19 -0.92 -15.93 -4.23
CA SER A 19 -1.93 -15.75 -3.18
C SER A 19 -2.92 -14.63 -3.55
N VAL A 20 -3.68 -14.83 -4.63
CA VAL A 20 -4.57 -13.82 -5.23
C VAL A 20 -5.51 -13.17 -4.21
N GLY A 21 -6.10 -13.95 -3.30
CA GLY A 21 -7.02 -13.42 -2.28
C GLY A 21 -6.35 -12.39 -1.37
N THR A 22 -5.17 -12.71 -0.84
CA THR A 22 -4.36 -11.79 -0.04
C THR A 22 -3.91 -10.58 -0.85
N ASP A 23 -3.54 -10.81 -2.12
CA ASP A 23 -3.04 -9.75 -2.99
C ASP A 23 -4.10 -8.69 -3.30
N LYS A 24 -5.36 -9.10 -3.47
CA LYS A 24 -6.49 -8.18 -3.62
C LYS A 24 -6.69 -7.29 -2.40
N CYS A 25 -6.50 -7.81 -1.19
CA CYS A 25 -6.59 -7.00 0.03
C CYS A 25 -5.48 -5.93 0.07
N CYS A 26 -4.26 -6.28 -0.36
CA CYS A 26 -3.16 -5.33 -0.42
C CYS A 26 -3.35 -4.29 -1.54
N GLN A 27 -3.90 -4.70 -2.70
CA GLN A 27 -4.28 -3.76 -3.75
C GLN A 27 -5.30 -2.73 -3.27
N GLU A 28 -6.34 -3.17 -2.54
CA GLU A 28 -7.34 -2.27 -1.98
C GLU A 28 -6.73 -1.33 -0.93
N HIS A 29 -5.87 -1.86 -0.06
CA HIS A 29 -5.11 -1.07 0.93
C HIS A 29 -4.26 0.03 0.27
N ASP A 30 -3.48 -0.33 -0.76
CA ASP A 30 -2.60 0.62 -1.46
C ASP A 30 -3.39 1.65 -2.29
N GLY A 31 -4.65 1.35 -2.63
CA GLY A 31 -5.59 2.28 -3.28
C GLY A 31 -6.27 3.28 -2.34
N CYS A 32 -5.97 3.28 -1.03
CA CYS A 32 -6.59 4.19 -0.08
C CYS A 32 -6.28 5.67 -0.42
N GLU A 33 -7.31 6.52 -0.51
CA GLU A 33 -7.15 7.95 -0.79
C GLU A 33 -6.65 8.74 0.44
N ILE A 34 -6.74 8.16 1.64
CA ILE A 34 -6.32 8.77 2.89
C ILE A 34 -5.14 7.98 3.46
N PHE A 35 -3.95 8.57 3.33
CA PHE A 35 -2.71 7.97 3.80
C PHE A 35 -1.68 9.05 4.16
N ILE A 36 -0.73 8.68 5.02
CA ILE A 36 0.43 9.48 5.39
C ILE A 36 1.69 8.69 5.03
N THR A 37 2.45 9.17 4.06
CA THR A 37 3.71 8.52 3.65
C THR A 37 4.74 8.55 4.76
N ALA A 38 5.76 7.70 4.65
CA ALA A 38 6.86 7.66 5.61
C ALA A 38 7.45 9.05 5.88
N ARG A 39 7.59 9.41 7.16
CA ARG A 39 8.12 10.70 7.62
C ARG A 39 7.33 11.96 7.24
N ASP A 40 6.11 11.81 6.73
CA ASP A 40 5.26 12.93 6.32
C ASP A 40 4.30 13.39 7.44
N THR A 41 3.77 14.60 7.30
CA THR A 41 2.73 15.15 8.18
C THR A 41 1.51 15.57 7.36
N LYS A 42 0.37 14.91 7.62
CA LYS A 42 -0.92 15.21 7.00
C LYS A 42 -2.02 15.14 8.04
N TYR A 43 -3.12 15.86 7.83
CA TYR A 43 -4.28 15.85 8.72
C TYR A 43 -3.97 16.22 10.19
N GLY A 44 -2.90 16.98 10.43
CA GLY A 44 -2.42 17.32 11.78
C GLY A 44 -1.71 16.17 12.52
N LEU A 45 -1.41 15.06 11.84
CA LEU A 45 -0.70 13.89 12.37
C LEU A 45 0.63 13.69 11.62
N THR A 46 1.66 13.25 12.34
CA THR A 46 2.98 12.95 11.78
C THR A 46 3.24 11.44 11.81
N ASN A 47 3.54 10.87 10.64
CA ASN A 47 3.97 9.48 10.54
C ASN A 47 5.47 9.35 10.78
N TYR A 48 5.87 8.92 11.99
CA TYR A 48 7.27 8.68 12.33
C TYR A 48 7.82 7.33 11.85
N ALA A 49 7.02 6.51 11.16
CA ALA A 49 7.46 5.23 10.62
C ALA A 49 8.25 5.41 9.30
N LEU A 50 8.83 4.30 8.83
CA LEU A 50 9.53 4.22 7.54
C LEU A 50 8.66 3.60 6.43
N TYR A 51 7.35 3.52 6.67
CA TYR A 51 6.35 2.98 5.74
C TYR A 51 5.08 3.84 5.79
N THR A 52 4.24 3.74 4.76
CA THR A 52 2.95 4.45 4.67
C THR A 52 1.97 3.93 5.72
N VAL A 53 1.20 4.83 6.32
CA VAL A 53 0.10 4.53 7.26
C VAL A 53 -1.19 5.17 6.81
#